data_AF-A0A9P0KSU2-F1
#
_entry.id   AF-A0A9P0KSU2-F1
#
_cell.length_a   1.000
_cell.length_b   1.000
_cell.length_c   1.000
_cell.angle_alpha   90.00
_cell.angle_beta   90.00
_cell.angle_gamma   90.00
#
_symmetry.space_group_name_H-M   'P 1'
#
loop_
_entity.id
_entity.type
_entity.pdbx_description
1 polymer ?
#
loop_
_entity_poly.entity_id
_entity_poly.type
_entity_poly.pdbx_seq_one_letter_code
_entity_poly.pdbx_strand_id
1 'polypeptide(L)'
;MTERRGPPYYTDEELLEILMNSDEETSDIDENEVPTSNEDEVDETESDLEGSEIHCYLLVKNRDEISDDGPPEVIPKLDGAFSWSNQPFEPIIHRYNPATSELKNTFDPNSTPLMCFKQFFSEALLEHIVIETNRYADDTSQTAPSTSRQSKWKPTCRDELYVFLAVTILMVHTKKRKINDYWATDPLIVTPIFSQIISRDRYILLLRNLHFANNEEQKNTNDRLFKIRTVVDHLKAAFSKSLHPFQNLCIDESLMLFKGRIGYKQYIPSKRHRFGIKFFIYVIVKLDIH
;
A
#
# COMPACT_ATOMS: atom_id res chain seq x y z
N MET A 1 -18.16 -14.14 -43.22
CA MET A 1 -18.05 -13.03 -42.26
C MET A 1 -17.77 -13.63 -40.90
N THR A 2 -16.53 -13.52 -40.43
CA THR A 2 -16.06 -14.07 -39.16
C THR A 2 -16.17 -13.00 -38.09
N GLU A 3 -17.10 -13.16 -37.15
CA GLU A 3 -17.24 -12.31 -35.96
C GLU A 3 -15.99 -12.48 -35.07
N ARG A 4 -15.37 -11.34 -34.73
CA ARG A 4 -14.27 -11.29 -33.77
C ARG A 4 -14.86 -11.50 -32.37
N ARG A 5 -14.62 -12.69 -31.79
CA ARG A 5 -14.83 -12.90 -30.34
C ARG A 5 -13.86 -11.99 -29.59
N GLY A 6 -14.40 -11.09 -28.77
CA GLY A 6 -13.61 -10.32 -27.79
C GLY A 6 -12.93 -11.25 -26.77
N PRO A 7 -11.99 -10.74 -25.98
CA PRO A 7 -11.33 -11.54 -24.94
C PRO A 7 -12.37 -12.12 -23.97
N PRO A 8 -12.14 -13.31 -23.39
CA PRO A 8 -13.09 -13.91 -22.47
C PRO A 8 -13.24 -13.00 -21.25
N TYR A 9 -14.46 -12.53 -21.01
CA TYR A 9 -14.84 -11.88 -19.76
C TYR A 9 -15.00 -12.98 -18.72
N TYR A 10 -14.31 -12.85 -17.58
CA TYR A 10 -14.51 -13.74 -16.46
C TYR A 10 -15.94 -13.61 -15.95
N THR A 11 -16.61 -14.73 -15.70
CA THR A 11 -17.94 -14.70 -15.07
C THR A 11 -17.82 -14.29 -13.60
N ASP A 12 -18.91 -13.82 -12.99
CA ASP A 12 -18.93 -13.48 -11.56
C ASP A 12 -18.51 -14.67 -10.67
N GLU A 13 -18.81 -15.88 -11.12
CA GLU A 13 -18.41 -17.14 -10.47
C GLU A 13 -16.90 -17.37 -10.59
N GLU A 14 -16.29 -17.11 -11.75
CA GLU A 14 -14.83 -17.17 -11.93
C GLU A 14 -14.10 -16.07 -11.14
N LEU A 15 -14.68 -14.86 -11.03
CA LEU A 15 -14.14 -13.78 -10.19
C LEU A 15 -14.22 -14.13 -8.71
N LEU A 16 -15.32 -14.73 -8.26
CA LEU A 16 -15.47 -15.25 -6.89
C LEU A 16 -14.48 -16.38 -6.62
N GLU A 17 -14.27 -17.30 -7.56
CA GLU A 17 -13.28 -18.38 -7.43
C GLU A 17 -11.85 -17.83 -7.35
N ILE A 18 -11.50 -16.84 -8.16
CA ILE A 18 -10.18 -16.17 -8.10
C ILE A 18 -9.98 -15.46 -6.76
N LEU A 19 -11.02 -14.81 -6.23
CA LEU A 19 -10.99 -14.15 -4.92
C LEU A 19 -10.92 -15.15 -3.76
N MET A 20 -11.57 -16.32 -3.89
CA MET A 20 -11.56 -17.37 -2.86
C MET A 20 -10.28 -18.21 -2.88
N ASN A 21 -9.69 -18.46 -4.05
CA ASN A 21 -8.47 -19.25 -4.23
C ASN A 21 -7.19 -18.41 -4.04
N SER A 22 -7.28 -17.08 -4.05
CA SER A 22 -6.18 -16.15 -3.72
C SER A 22 -5.51 -16.44 -2.37
N ASP A 23 -6.25 -17.04 -1.44
CA ASP A 23 -5.85 -17.25 -0.05
C ASP A 23 -5.32 -18.67 0.23
N GLU A 24 -5.21 -19.55 -0.76
CA GLU A 24 -4.55 -20.84 -0.58
C GLU A 24 -3.02 -20.70 -0.61
N GLU A 25 -2.44 -20.27 0.51
CA GLU A 25 -1.09 -20.73 0.86
C GLU A 25 -1.10 -21.45 2.21
N THR A 26 -0.92 -22.77 2.09
CA THR A 26 -0.57 -23.71 3.15
C THR A 26 0.87 -23.46 3.62
N SER A 27 1.08 -23.35 4.93
CA SER A 27 2.21 -24.01 5.58
C SER A 27 1.95 -24.14 7.08
N ASP A 28 1.78 -25.40 7.48
CA ASP A 28 1.77 -25.89 8.84
C ASP A 28 3.11 -25.58 9.52
N ILE A 29 3.08 -24.86 10.65
CA ILE A 29 4.15 -24.90 11.66
C ILE A 29 3.48 -24.86 13.04
N ASP A 30 3.86 -25.87 13.83
CA ASP A 30 3.42 -26.30 15.16
C ASP A 30 3.31 -25.15 16.19
N GLU A 31 2.24 -25.14 16.98
CA GLU A 31 1.89 -24.09 17.97
C GLU A 31 2.63 -24.22 19.31
N ASN A 32 3.72 -24.98 19.41
CA ASN A 32 4.38 -25.27 20.69
C ASN A 32 5.89 -25.00 20.73
N GLU A 33 6.33 -23.77 20.48
CA GLU A 33 7.63 -23.32 21.03
C GLU A 33 7.53 -21.93 21.66
N VAL A 34 7.79 -21.90 22.97
CA VAL A 34 7.97 -20.70 23.77
C VAL A 34 9.29 -20.06 23.39
N PRO A 35 9.35 -18.78 22.95
CA PRO A 35 10.63 -18.20 22.56
C PRO A 35 11.40 -17.76 23.81
N THR A 36 12.45 -18.51 24.13
CA THR A 36 13.57 -18.03 24.93
C THR A 36 14.43 -17.06 24.12
N SER A 37 14.92 -16.04 24.80
CA SER A 37 15.86 -15.03 24.32
C SER A 37 17.14 -15.62 23.71
N ASN A 38 17.52 -15.19 22.50
CA ASN A 38 18.81 -14.55 22.17
C ASN A 38 19.04 -14.45 20.64
N GLU A 39 19.54 -13.28 20.26
CA GLU A 39 20.55 -12.91 19.24
C GLU A 39 20.67 -13.65 17.88
N ASP A 40 20.74 -12.80 16.84
CA ASP A 40 21.62 -12.83 15.66
C ASP A 40 22.08 -14.17 15.07
N GLU A 41 21.63 -14.46 13.85
CA GLU A 41 22.46 -15.11 12.81
C GLU A 41 21.69 -15.13 11.48
N VAL A 42 22.18 -14.43 10.44
CA VAL A 42 21.90 -14.80 9.05
C VAL A 42 23.18 -14.74 8.24
N ASP A 43 23.58 -15.94 7.85
CA ASP A 43 24.75 -16.35 7.10
C ASP A 43 24.88 -15.65 5.73
N GLU A 44 26.12 -15.26 5.41
CA GLU A 44 26.53 -14.56 4.19
C GLU A 44 27.10 -15.57 3.18
N THR A 45 26.65 -15.51 1.92
CA THR A 45 27.54 -15.82 0.78
C THR A 45 27.19 -14.93 -0.42
N GLU A 46 28.20 -14.20 -0.88
CA GLU A 46 28.20 -13.25 -1.99
C GLU A 46 28.30 -13.92 -3.36
N SER A 47 27.80 -13.22 -4.39
CA SER A 47 28.57 -13.00 -5.61
C SER A 47 28.04 -11.74 -6.30
N ASP A 48 28.84 -10.68 -6.30
CA ASP A 48 28.59 -9.38 -6.91
C ASP A 48 28.52 -9.45 -8.43
N LEU A 49 27.58 -8.72 -9.03
CA LEU A 49 27.74 -8.18 -10.38
C LEU A 49 27.19 -6.74 -10.41
N GLU A 50 28.09 -5.82 -10.78
CA GLU A 50 27.87 -4.38 -10.90
C GLU A 50 26.75 -4.06 -11.90
N GLY A 51 25.77 -3.25 -11.47
CA GLY A 51 24.65 -2.79 -12.27
C GLY A 51 24.42 -1.29 -12.09
N SER A 52 24.79 -0.55 -13.14
CA SER A 52 24.60 0.87 -13.45
C SER A 52 23.80 1.76 -12.47
N GLU A 53 24.48 2.80 -11.97
CA GLU A 53 23.88 3.95 -11.27
C GLU A 53 22.94 4.74 -12.20
N ILE A 54 21.71 4.96 -11.75
CA ILE A 54 20.78 5.89 -12.41
C ILE A 54 21.17 7.31 -11.98
N HIS A 55 21.84 8.03 -12.87
CA HIS A 55 22.28 9.40 -12.68
C HIS A 55 21.09 10.36 -12.91
N CYS A 56 20.54 10.92 -11.83
CA CYS A 56 19.45 11.90 -11.89
C CYS A 56 20.00 13.29 -12.25
N TYR A 57 19.94 13.67 -13.53
CA TYR A 57 20.18 15.03 -13.99
C TYR A 57 18.95 15.58 -14.72
N LEU A 58 18.60 16.84 -14.38
CA LEU A 58 17.70 17.78 -15.11
C LEU A 58 16.18 17.54 -14.83
N LEU A 59 15.33 18.51 -14.47
CA LEU A 59 15.31 19.96 -14.66
C LEU A 59 14.55 20.64 -13.50
N VAL A 60 15.22 21.51 -12.74
CA VAL A 60 14.55 22.57 -11.99
C VAL A 60 14.28 23.70 -12.97
N LYS A 61 13.02 23.88 -13.37
CA LYS A 61 12.55 25.14 -13.96
C LYS A 61 11.22 25.55 -13.33
N ASN A 62 11.31 26.66 -12.60
CA ASN A 62 10.30 27.64 -12.26
C ASN A 62 8.98 27.13 -11.67
N ARG A 63 8.93 27.20 -10.34
CA ARG A 63 7.72 27.14 -9.52
C ARG A 63 7.08 28.54 -9.56
N ASP A 64 6.19 28.74 -10.52
CA ASP A 64 5.22 29.85 -10.48
C ASP A 64 3.90 29.33 -9.88
N GLU A 65 3.49 30.04 -8.84
CA GLU A 65 2.22 30.12 -8.11
C GLU A 65 1.04 29.28 -8.64
N ILE A 66 0.62 28.29 -7.84
CA ILE A 66 -0.76 27.80 -7.83
C ILE A 66 -1.37 28.24 -6.50
N SER A 67 -2.21 29.28 -6.56
CA SER A 67 -3.07 29.71 -5.47
C SER A 67 -4.24 28.72 -5.33
N ASP A 68 -4.24 27.93 -4.25
CA ASP A 68 -5.37 27.09 -3.86
C ASP A 68 -6.27 27.88 -2.90
N ASP A 69 -7.12 28.74 -3.48
CA ASP A 69 -7.99 29.69 -2.75
C ASP A 69 -9.41 29.12 -2.58
N GLY A 70 -9.50 27.88 -2.11
CA GLY A 70 -10.73 27.26 -1.63
C GLY A 70 -10.65 27.06 -0.11
N PRO A 71 -11.65 27.47 0.68
CA PRO A 71 -11.64 27.14 2.10
C PRO A 71 -11.60 25.62 2.24
N PRO A 72 -10.71 25.05 3.08
CA PRO A 72 -10.73 23.63 3.33
C PRO A 72 -12.12 23.27 3.84
N GLU A 73 -12.82 22.39 3.13
CA GLU A 73 -14.01 21.75 3.65
C GLU A 73 -13.61 21.16 5.01
N VAL A 74 -14.21 21.72 6.06
CA VAL A 74 -14.01 21.28 7.43
C VAL A 74 -14.58 19.88 7.52
N ILE A 75 -13.76 18.87 7.23
CA ILE A 75 -14.01 17.52 7.70
C ILE A 75 -14.13 17.68 9.22
N PRO A 76 -15.29 17.37 9.83
CA PRO A 76 -15.40 17.44 11.27
C PRO A 76 -14.33 16.50 11.80
N LYS A 77 -13.28 17.05 12.42
CA LYS A 77 -12.53 16.27 13.39
C LYS A 77 -13.57 15.72 14.35
N LEU A 78 -13.53 14.43 14.67
CA LEU A 78 -14.20 13.92 15.88
C LEU A 78 -13.48 14.52 17.10
N ASP A 79 -13.49 15.83 17.23
CA ASP A 79 -13.13 16.58 18.42
C ASP A 79 -14.41 16.66 19.26
N GLY A 80 -14.79 15.51 19.80
CA GLY A 80 -15.96 15.36 20.64
C GLY A 80 -15.89 14.00 21.31
N ALA A 81 -15.84 13.98 22.64
CA ALA A 81 -15.87 12.77 23.43
C ALA A 81 -17.06 11.91 23.01
N PHE A 82 -16.79 10.88 22.21
CA PHE A 82 -17.77 9.85 21.88
C PHE A 82 -18.18 9.21 23.20
N SER A 83 -19.42 9.47 23.62
CA SER A 83 -20.01 8.88 24.82
C SER A 83 -20.97 7.79 24.39
N TRP A 84 -20.73 6.58 24.90
CA TRP A 84 -21.69 5.51 24.76
C TRP A 84 -23.00 5.94 25.41
N SER A 85 -24.09 5.91 24.64
CA SER A 85 -25.42 6.24 25.09
C SER A 85 -26.30 5.00 25.00
N ASN A 86 -27.16 4.81 26.01
CA ASN A 86 -28.20 3.79 25.98
C ASN A 86 -29.46 4.28 25.24
N GLN A 87 -29.44 5.51 24.70
CA GLN A 87 -30.53 6.00 23.88
C GLN A 87 -30.59 5.22 22.55
N PRO A 88 -31.79 4.92 22.03
CA PRO A 88 -31.93 4.35 20.70
C PRO A 88 -31.20 5.21 19.67
N PHE A 89 -30.39 4.58 18.81
CA PHE A 89 -29.76 5.29 17.71
C PHE A 89 -30.81 5.64 16.67
N GLU A 90 -31.06 6.94 16.49
CA GLU A 90 -31.89 7.47 15.40
C GLU A 90 -30.98 7.89 14.24
N PRO A 91 -30.93 7.14 13.13
CA PRO A 91 -30.08 7.48 12.02
C PRO A 91 -30.57 8.75 11.32
N ILE A 92 -29.65 9.63 10.96
CA ILE A 92 -29.94 10.72 10.02
C ILE A 92 -30.12 10.09 8.64
N ILE A 93 -31.35 10.15 8.11
CA ILE A 93 -31.67 9.61 6.79
C ILE A 93 -31.30 10.65 5.74
N HIS A 94 -30.20 10.40 5.03
CA HIS A 94 -29.83 11.17 3.86
C HIS A 94 -30.59 10.64 2.64
N ARG A 95 -31.33 11.52 1.95
CA ARG A 95 -32.00 11.15 0.70
C ARG A 95 -30.97 11.05 -0.42
N TYR A 96 -31.01 9.95 -1.15
CA TYR A 96 -30.17 9.77 -2.33
C TYR A 96 -30.48 10.84 -3.39
N ASN A 97 -29.42 11.47 -3.92
CA ASN A 97 -29.51 12.39 -5.05
C ASN A 97 -28.68 11.83 -6.22
N PRO A 98 -29.32 11.36 -7.31
CA PRO A 98 -28.59 10.80 -8.44
C PRO A 98 -27.73 11.85 -9.18
N ALA A 99 -28.08 13.14 -9.10
CA ALA A 99 -27.32 14.21 -9.75
C ALA A 99 -25.92 14.42 -9.17
N THR A 100 -25.66 13.89 -7.97
CA THR A 100 -24.35 14.00 -7.31
C THR A 100 -23.52 12.73 -7.43
N SER A 101 -24.08 11.62 -7.92
CA SER A 101 -23.37 10.34 -8.05
C SER A 101 -22.58 10.29 -9.35
N GLU A 102 -21.29 10.57 -9.26
CA GLU A 102 -20.40 10.55 -10.41
C GLU A 102 -18.99 10.13 -10.00
N LEU A 103 -18.31 9.46 -10.94
CA LEU A 103 -16.87 9.44 -10.97
C LEU A 103 -16.44 10.85 -11.40
N LYS A 104 -15.68 11.56 -10.58
CA LYS A 104 -15.30 12.92 -10.94
C LYS A 104 -14.46 12.92 -12.22
N ASN A 105 -14.48 14.06 -12.91
CA ASN A 105 -13.70 14.35 -14.13
C ASN A 105 -12.18 14.12 -14.02
N THR A 106 -11.68 13.62 -12.90
CA THR A 106 -10.30 13.18 -12.77
C THR A 106 -10.01 11.93 -13.60
N PHE A 107 -10.99 11.06 -13.88
CA PHE A 107 -10.82 9.86 -14.72
C PHE A 107 -11.43 10.07 -16.11
N ASP A 108 -10.71 10.77 -16.99
CA ASP A 108 -11.04 10.84 -18.42
C ASP A 108 -10.85 9.46 -19.07
N PRO A 109 -11.73 8.99 -19.97
CA PRO A 109 -11.49 7.84 -20.84
C PRO A 109 -10.11 7.80 -21.53
N ASN A 110 -9.46 8.95 -21.76
CA ASN A 110 -8.10 9.01 -22.33
C ASN A 110 -6.99 8.88 -21.26
N SER A 111 -7.33 8.75 -19.99
CA SER A 111 -6.36 8.62 -18.89
C SER A 111 -5.61 7.30 -18.99
N THR A 112 -4.29 7.37 -18.98
CA THR A 112 -3.46 6.16 -18.88
C THR A 112 -3.57 5.54 -17.48
N PRO A 113 -3.33 4.23 -17.31
CA PRO A 113 -3.30 3.59 -15.99
C PRO A 113 -2.37 4.29 -14.99
N LEU A 114 -1.24 4.83 -15.46
CA LEU A 114 -0.31 5.61 -14.64
C LEU A 114 -0.93 6.92 -14.14
N MET A 115 -1.68 7.63 -15.00
CA MET A 115 -2.36 8.86 -14.60
C MET A 115 -3.44 8.57 -13.54
N CYS A 116 -4.18 7.48 -13.69
CA CYS A 116 -5.15 7.03 -12.69
C CYS A 116 -4.45 6.68 -11.37
N PHE A 117 -3.34 5.94 -11.41
CA PHE A 117 -2.56 5.58 -10.23
C PHE A 117 -2.05 6.81 -9.48
N LYS A 118 -1.51 7.80 -10.20
CA LYS A 118 -0.99 9.06 -9.64
C LYS A 118 -2.04 9.93 -8.97
N GLN A 119 -3.34 9.66 -9.12
CA GLN A 119 -4.37 10.37 -8.34
C GLN A 119 -4.44 9.91 -6.89
N PHE A 120 -4.11 8.64 -6.63
CA PHE A 120 -4.09 8.06 -5.29
C PHE A 120 -2.68 8.11 -4.69
N PHE A 121 -1.69 7.79 -5.51
CA PHE A 121 -0.28 7.84 -5.18
C PHE A 121 0.35 9.06 -5.86
N SER A 122 -0.03 10.25 -5.38
CA SER A 122 0.39 11.52 -5.97
C SER A 122 1.89 11.79 -5.79
N GLU A 123 2.46 12.62 -6.66
CA GLU A 123 3.86 13.01 -6.53
C GLU A 123 4.19 13.66 -5.19
N ALA A 124 3.25 14.43 -4.62
CA ALA A 124 3.39 15.02 -3.30
C ALA A 124 3.42 13.96 -2.18
N LEU A 125 2.55 12.95 -2.26
CA LEU A 125 2.59 11.83 -1.31
C LEU A 125 3.93 11.10 -1.41
N LEU A 126 4.36 10.76 -2.61
CA LEU A 126 5.60 9.99 -2.80
C LEU A 126 6.83 10.80 -2.35
N GLU A 127 6.84 12.11 -2.57
CA GLU A 127 7.90 12.99 -2.06
C GLU A 127 7.95 12.98 -0.53
N HIS A 128 6.79 13.03 0.14
CA HIS A 128 6.72 12.87 1.60
C HIS A 128 7.32 11.52 2.05
N ILE A 129 6.95 10.42 1.40
CA ILE A 129 7.47 9.09 1.73
C ILE A 129 8.99 9.02 1.52
N VAL A 130 9.52 9.65 0.47
CA VAL A 130 10.95 9.75 0.20
C VAL A 130 11.68 10.46 1.33
N ILE A 131 11.17 11.60 1.78
CA ILE A 131 11.76 12.37 2.88
C ILE A 131 11.84 11.52 4.15
N GLU A 132 10.74 10.86 4.51
CA GLU A 132 10.67 10.05 5.74
C GLU A 132 11.51 8.76 5.64
N THR A 133 11.56 8.14 4.46
CA THR A 133 12.39 6.96 4.18
C THR A 133 13.88 7.30 4.27
N ASN A 134 14.31 8.41 3.68
CA ASN A 134 15.71 8.85 3.76
C ASN A 134 16.09 9.23 5.19
N ARG A 135 15.24 9.97 5.91
CA ARG A 135 15.44 10.30 7.34
C ARG A 135 15.65 9.06 8.18
N TYR A 136 14.76 8.07 8.06
CA TYR A 136 14.88 6.83 8.81
C TYR A 136 16.15 6.04 8.48
N ALA A 137 16.53 6.01 7.20
CA ALA A 137 17.73 5.33 6.79
C ALA A 137 18.99 5.99 7.36
N ASP A 138 19.03 7.31 7.47
CA ASP A 138 20.11 8.05 8.10
C ASP A 138 20.19 7.76 9.61
N ASP A 139 19.04 7.76 10.30
CA ASP A 139 18.96 7.45 11.74
C ASP A 139 19.45 6.03 12.05
N THR A 140 19.06 5.05 11.23
CA THR A 140 19.46 3.65 11.40
C THR A 140 20.90 3.39 10.99
N SER A 141 21.44 4.14 10.03
CA SER A 141 22.84 4.02 9.61
C SER A 141 23.81 4.42 10.73
N GLN A 142 23.44 5.39 11.58
CA GLN A 142 24.28 5.81 12.70
C GLN A 142 24.49 4.73 13.77
N THR A 143 23.58 3.76 13.85
CA THR A 143 23.60 2.69 14.86
C THR A 143 24.01 1.32 14.30
N ALA A 144 24.15 1.21 12.98
CA ALA A 144 24.47 -0.04 12.30
C ALA A 144 26.00 -0.29 12.23
N PRO A 145 26.45 -1.56 12.36
CA PRO A 145 27.83 -1.93 12.04
C PRO A 145 28.20 -1.56 10.60
N SER A 146 29.46 -1.20 10.36
CA SER A 146 29.94 -0.83 9.01
C SER A 146 29.78 -1.93 7.95
N THR A 147 29.76 -3.19 8.39
CA THR A 147 29.53 -4.39 7.55
C THR A 147 28.06 -4.59 7.18
N SER A 148 27.13 -3.92 7.86
CA SER A 148 25.70 -4.05 7.58
C SER A 148 25.39 -3.58 6.16
N ARG A 149 24.46 -4.26 5.48
CA ARG A 149 23.90 -3.76 4.19
C ARG A 149 23.36 -2.32 4.30
N GLN A 150 23.07 -1.84 5.51
CA GLN A 150 22.66 -0.45 5.75
C GLN A 150 23.74 0.55 5.35
N SER A 151 25.03 0.20 5.45
CA SER A 151 26.13 1.06 4.99
C SER A 151 26.13 1.29 3.48
N LYS A 152 25.46 0.42 2.71
CA LYS A 152 25.25 0.56 1.26
C LYS A 152 24.05 1.44 0.91
N TRP A 153 23.36 2.03 1.90
CA TRP A 153 22.22 2.91 1.63
C TRP A 153 22.65 4.14 0.81
N LYS A 154 21.86 4.42 -0.23
CA LYS A 154 21.89 5.68 -0.98
C LYS A 154 20.50 6.33 -0.86
N PRO A 155 20.40 7.65 -0.67
CA PRO A 155 19.11 8.33 -0.62
C PRO A 155 18.25 7.96 -1.83
N THR A 156 16.99 7.58 -1.58
CA THR A 156 16.00 7.32 -2.63
C THR A 156 15.43 8.63 -3.15
N CYS A 157 14.84 8.58 -4.34
CA CYS A 157 14.03 9.67 -4.90
C CYS A 157 12.62 9.19 -5.21
N ARG A 158 11.74 10.13 -5.56
CA ARG A 158 10.33 9.86 -5.89
C ARG A 158 10.17 8.91 -7.07
N ASP A 159 10.98 9.07 -8.10
CA ASP A 159 10.89 8.27 -9.32
C ASP A 159 11.36 6.83 -9.05
N GLU A 160 12.40 6.63 -8.24
CA GLU A 160 12.81 5.31 -7.77
C GLU A 160 11.73 4.65 -6.91
N LEU A 161 11.02 5.43 -6.08
CA LEU A 161 9.93 4.89 -5.27
C LEU A 161 8.72 4.47 -6.12
N TYR A 162 8.43 5.17 -7.23
CA TYR A 162 7.45 4.68 -8.20
C TYR A 162 7.88 3.36 -8.85
N VAL A 163 9.18 3.22 -9.19
CA VAL A 163 9.72 1.96 -9.72
C VAL A 163 9.60 0.83 -8.70
N PHE A 164 9.92 1.09 -7.43
CA PHE A 164 9.73 0.15 -6.33
C PHE A 164 8.28 -0.31 -6.20
N LEU A 165 7.31 0.60 -6.26
CA LEU A 165 5.89 0.26 -6.24
C LEU A 165 5.46 -0.53 -7.48
N ALA A 166 5.95 -0.17 -8.66
CA ALA A 166 5.66 -0.90 -9.90
C ALA A 166 6.17 -2.34 -9.84
N VAL A 167 7.38 -2.57 -9.32
CA VAL A 167 7.94 -3.90 -9.07
C VAL A 167 7.07 -4.67 -8.05
N THR A 168 6.66 -4.01 -6.97
CA THR A 168 5.78 -4.62 -5.95
C THR A 168 4.43 -5.05 -6.55
N ILE A 169 3.84 -4.23 -7.42
CA ILE A 169 2.59 -4.57 -8.13
C ILE A 169 2.82 -5.75 -9.09
N LEU A 170 3.95 -5.77 -9.80
CA LEU A 170 4.30 -6.85 -10.72
C LEU A 170 4.47 -8.20 -9.99
N MET A 171 4.98 -8.19 -8.75
CA MET A 171 5.07 -9.38 -7.91
C MET A 171 3.71 -9.99 -7.59
N VAL A 172 2.67 -9.17 -7.44
CA VAL A 172 1.29 -9.67 -7.25
C VAL A 172 0.82 -10.48 -8.45
N HIS A 173 1.22 -10.08 -9.67
CA HIS A 173 0.88 -10.78 -10.91
C HIS A 173 1.76 -12.02 -11.14
N THR A 174 3.01 -11.99 -10.71
CA THR A 174 4.01 -13.05 -10.98
C THR A 174 4.52 -13.69 -9.68
N LYS A 175 3.60 -14.15 -8.83
CA LYS A 175 3.92 -14.66 -7.49
C LYS A 175 5.02 -15.74 -7.52
N LYS A 176 6.07 -15.52 -6.72
CA LYS A 176 7.13 -16.50 -6.42
C LYS A 176 7.07 -16.90 -4.96
N ARG A 177 7.60 -18.09 -4.64
CA ARG A 177 7.62 -18.63 -3.27
C ARG A 177 8.48 -17.82 -2.32
N LYS A 178 9.64 -17.34 -2.77
CA LYS A 178 10.56 -16.52 -1.98
C LYS A 178 10.82 -15.19 -2.66
N ILE A 179 11.06 -14.15 -1.87
CA ILE A 179 11.40 -12.82 -2.39
C ILE A 179 12.68 -12.83 -3.24
N ASN A 180 13.63 -13.71 -2.93
CA ASN A 180 14.88 -13.82 -3.69
C ASN A 180 14.67 -14.45 -5.07
N ASP A 181 13.62 -15.27 -5.26
CA ASP A 181 13.37 -15.99 -6.51
C ASP A 181 12.99 -15.04 -7.65
N TYR A 182 12.51 -13.83 -7.33
CA TYR A 182 12.25 -12.79 -8.34
C TYR A 182 13.52 -12.35 -9.08
N TRP A 183 14.70 -12.49 -8.46
CA TRP A 183 16.00 -12.20 -9.05
C TRP A 183 16.84 -13.46 -9.32
N ALA A 184 16.21 -14.65 -9.34
CA ALA A 184 16.91 -15.88 -9.62
C ALA A 184 17.38 -15.94 -11.08
N THR A 185 18.56 -16.53 -11.29
CA THR A 185 19.15 -16.79 -12.60
C THR A 185 18.91 -18.22 -13.10
N ASP A 186 18.34 -19.09 -12.25
CA ASP A 186 17.97 -20.46 -12.62
C ASP A 186 16.96 -20.44 -13.78
N PRO A 187 17.27 -21.07 -14.93
CA PRO A 187 16.39 -21.12 -16.10
C PRO A 187 14.97 -21.62 -15.81
N LEU A 188 14.76 -22.39 -14.74
CA LEU A 188 13.45 -22.92 -14.37
C LEU A 188 12.52 -21.87 -13.76
N ILE A 189 13.07 -20.80 -13.18
CA ILE A 189 12.29 -19.79 -12.44
C ILE A 189 12.59 -18.35 -12.85
N VAL A 190 13.65 -18.12 -13.64
CA VAL A 190 14.11 -16.80 -14.07
C VAL A 190 12.96 -15.97 -14.65
N THR A 191 12.90 -14.71 -14.26
CA THR A 191 11.91 -13.74 -14.75
C THR A 191 12.63 -12.41 -14.99
N PRO A 192 13.26 -12.23 -16.17
CA PRO A 192 14.32 -11.22 -16.37
C PRO A 192 13.94 -9.78 -16.05
N ILE A 193 12.65 -9.44 -16.16
CA ILE A 193 12.14 -8.09 -15.96
C ILE A 193 12.50 -7.52 -14.58
N PHE A 194 12.54 -8.34 -13.52
CA PHE A 194 12.84 -7.87 -12.17
C PHE A 194 14.28 -7.36 -12.04
N SER A 195 15.25 -8.16 -12.47
CA SER A 195 16.67 -7.79 -12.45
C SER A 195 17.02 -6.65 -13.41
N GLN A 196 16.21 -6.44 -14.46
CA GLN A 196 16.38 -5.33 -15.40
C GLN A 196 15.91 -3.98 -14.86
N ILE A 197 14.95 -3.99 -13.93
CA ILE A 197 14.33 -2.76 -13.40
C ILE A 197 15.06 -2.26 -12.15
N ILE A 198 15.35 -3.15 -11.20
CA ILE A 198 16.00 -2.81 -9.93
C ILE A 198 16.79 -4.01 -9.41
N SER A 199 17.93 -3.79 -8.77
CA SER A 199 18.67 -4.90 -8.16
C SER A 199 17.94 -5.45 -6.93
N ARG A 200 18.11 -6.75 -6.67
CA ARG A 200 17.56 -7.43 -5.49
C ARG A 200 17.91 -6.68 -4.20
N ASP A 201 19.19 -6.36 -4.04
CA ASP A 201 19.69 -5.76 -2.82
C ASP A 201 19.15 -4.34 -2.64
N ARG A 202 19.02 -3.56 -3.73
CA ARG A 202 18.38 -2.24 -3.65
C ARG A 202 16.91 -2.34 -3.29
N TYR A 203 16.16 -3.26 -3.88
CA TYR A 203 14.76 -3.49 -3.53
C TYR A 203 14.60 -3.87 -2.05
N ILE A 204 15.41 -4.79 -1.54
CA ILE A 204 15.38 -5.20 -0.13
C ILE A 204 15.76 -4.03 0.79
N LEU A 205 16.74 -3.21 0.41
CA LEU A 205 17.13 -2.02 1.18
C LEU A 205 16.01 -0.97 1.23
N LEU A 206 15.34 -0.72 0.11
CA LEU A 206 14.16 0.16 0.06
C LEU A 206 13.03 -0.40 0.93
N LEU A 207 12.73 -1.70 0.80
CA LEU A 207 11.70 -2.36 1.59
C LEU A 207 11.98 -2.26 3.10
N ARG A 208 13.25 -2.41 3.51
CA ARG A 208 13.65 -2.29 4.92
C ARG A 208 13.52 -0.86 5.46
N ASN A 209 13.87 0.13 4.65
CA ASN A 209 13.91 1.53 5.10
C ASN A 209 12.62 2.30 4.83
N LEU A 210 11.65 1.75 4.10
CA LEU A 210 10.40 2.41 3.75
C LEU A 210 9.68 2.95 4.99
N HIS A 211 9.57 4.28 5.08
CA HIS A 211 8.97 4.99 6.21
C HIS A 211 8.03 6.09 5.72
N PHE A 212 7.01 6.40 6.54
CA PHE A 212 5.94 7.34 6.16
C PHE A 212 5.74 8.49 7.16
N ALA A 213 6.48 8.52 8.27
CA ALA A 213 6.34 9.53 9.31
C ALA A 213 7.64 9.73 10.08
N ASN A 214 7.79 10.94 10.64
CA ASN A 214 8.91 11.29 11.49
C ASN A 214 8.80 10.58 12.85
N ASN A 215 9.73 9.68 13.15
CA ASN A 215 9.69 8.93 14.41
C ASN A 215 9.83 9.84 15.65
N GLU A 216 10.44 11.02 15.53
CA GLU A 216 10.57 11.96 16.66
C GLU A 216 9.23 12.55 17.09
N GLU A 217 8.32 12.77 16.14
CA GLU A 217 7.00 13.35 16.37
C GLU A 217 6.03 12.36 17.01
N GLN A 218 6.32 11.05 16.95
CA GLN A 218 5.47 10.02 17.54
C GLN A 218 5.30 10.23 19.06
N LYS A 219 6.32 10.77 19.74
CA LYS A 219 6.27 11.04 21.20
C LYS A 219 5.20 12.06 21.59
N ASN A 220 4.71 12.84 20.62
CA ASN A 220 3.77 13.93 20.85
C ASN A 220 2.31 13.51 20.63
N THR A 221 2.04 12.23 20.37
CA THR A 221 0.70 11.74 20.05
C THR A 221 0.41 10.37 20.66
N ASN A 222 -0.88 10.15 20.97
CA ASN A 222 -1.41 8.84 21.36
C ASN A 222 -2.02 8.07 20.17
N ASP A 223 -1.88 8.59 18.95
CA ASP A 223 -2.39 7.94 17.75
C ASP A 223 -1.62 6.66 17.42
N ARG A 224 -2.28 5.50 17.61
CA ARG A 224 -1.70 4.19 17.31
C ARG A 224 -1.39 3.96 15.82
N LEU A 225 -2.00 4.74 14.93
CA LEU A 225 -1.76 4.69 13.48
C LEU A 225 -0.80 5.77 13.00
N PHE A 226 -0.16 6.53 13.90
CA PHE A 226 0.70 7.67 13.57
C PHE A 226 1.65 7.38 12.39
N LYS A 227 2.32 6.23 12.43
CA LYS A 227 3.30 5.82 11.41
C LYS A 227 2.76 5.65 9.99
N ILE A 228 1.44 5.53 9.81
CA ILE A 228 0.79 5.40 8.51
C ILE A 228 -0.30 6.47 8.29
N ARG A 229 -0.51 7.35 9.27
CA ARG A 229 -1.62 8.30 9.29
C ARG A 229 -1.62 9.19 8.06
N THR A 230 -0.47 9.74 7.71
CA THR A 230 -0.30 10.63 6.55
C THR A 230 -0.74 9.95 5.25
N VAL A 231 -0.34 8.69 5.03
CA VAL A 231 -0.71 7.92 3.83
C VAL A 231 -2.20 7.62 3.83
N VAL A 232 -2.73 7.17 4.97
CA VAL A 232 -4.17 6.84 5.12
C VAL A 232 -5.05 8.06 4.86
N ASP A 233 -4.72 9.21 5.44
CA ASP A 233 -5.51 10.43 5.28
C ASP A 233 -5.41 10.97 3.85
N HIS A 234 -4.23 10.89 3.22
CA HIS A 234 -4.07 11.23 1.81
C HIS A 234 -4.95 10.36 0.90
N LEU A 235 -4.90 9.03 1.09
CA LEU A 235 -5.69 8.10 0.29
C LEU A 235 -7.19 8.31 0.51
N LYS A 236 -7.63 8.52 1.75
CA LYS A 236 -9.04 8.84 2.05
C LYS A 236 -9.50 10.12 1.33
N ALA A 237 -8.68 11.17 1.34
CA ALA A 237 -8.99 12.40 0.62
C ALA A 237 -9.04 12.16 -0.89
N ALA A 238 -8.09 11.39 -1.45
CA ALA A 238 -8.07 11.04 -2.86
C ALA A 238 -9.32 10.23 -3.27
N PHE A 239 -9.72 9.23 -2.49
CA PHE A 239 -10.95 8.44 -2.75
C PHE A 239 -12.20 9.32 -2.68
N SER A 240 -12.35 10.14 -1.63
CA SER A 240 -13.50 11.05 -1.48
C SER A 240 -13.59 12.09 -2.59
N LYS A 241 -12.44 12.55 -3.11
CA LYS A 241 -12.39 13.46 -4.25
C LYS A 241 -12.69 12.74 -5.57
N SER A 242 -12.32 11.47 -5.70
CA SER A 242 -12.42 10.71 -6.94
C SER A 242 -13.84 10.27 -7.26
N LEU A 243 -14.63 9.94 -6.24
CA LEU A 243 -15.90 9.24 -6.44
C LEU A 243 -16.94 9.71 -5.44
N HIS A 244 -18.06 10.21 -5.96
CA HIS A 244 -19.27 10.35 -5.17
C HIS A 244 -20.06 9.03 -5.22
N PRO A 245 -20.43 8.46 -4.06
CA PRO A 245 -21.05 7.15 -4.01
C PRO A 245 -22.38 7.11 -4.77
N PHE A 246 -22.65 5.94 -5.36
CA PHE A 246 -23.96 5.62 -5.94
C PHE A 246 -24.94 5.18 -4.84
N GLN A 247 -26.19 4.90 -5.22
CA GLN A 247 -27.28 4.61 -4.28
C GLN A 247 -27.00 3.42 -3.35
N ASN A 248 -26.41 2.36 -3.89
CA ASN A 248 -26.28 1.08 -3.18
C ASN A 248 -24.86 0.94 -2.63
N LEU A 249 -24.78 0.85 -1.31
CA LEU A 249 -23.52 0.93 -0.57
C LEU A 249 -23.49 -0.19 0.45
N CYS A 250 -22.33 -0.78 0.62
CA CYS A 250 -22.08 -1.81 1.60
C CYS A 250 -20.94 -1.39 2.52
N ILE A 251 -21.13 -1.58 3.82
CA ILE A 251 -20.07 -1.52 4.82
C ILE A 251 -19.77 -2.96 5.20
N ASP A 252 -18.52 -3.36 5.05
CA ASP A 252 -18.09 -4.70 5.46
C ASP A 252 -16.75 -4.66 6.22
N GLU A 253 -16.51 -5.72 6.96
CA GLU A 253 -15.33 -5.96 7.75
C GLU A 253 -14.36 -6.87 6.99
N SER A 254 -13.15 -6.37 6.77
CA SER A 254 -12.04 -7.16 6.25
C SER A 254 -10.92 -7.28 7.28
N LEU A 255 -10.20 -8.39 7.20
CA LEU A 255 -9.15 -8.76 8.14
C LEU A 255 -7.91 -9.16 7.36
N MET A 256 -6.88 -8.32 7.45
CA MET A 256 -5.58 -8.57 6.82
C MET A 256 -4.74 -9.38 7.80
N LEU A 257 -4.33 -10.57 7.37
CA LEU A 257 -3.44 -11.42 8.14
C LEU A 257 -2.18 -10.65 8.52
N PHE A 258 -1.89 -10.61 9.82
CA PHE A 258 -0.68 -9.99 10.34
C PHE A 258 -0.17 -10.76 11.54
N LYS A 259 0.98 -11.41 11.39
CA LYS A 259 1.60 -12.24 12.44
C LYS A 259 2.50 -11.45 13.39
N GLY A 260 2.83 -10.19 13.07
CA GLY A 260 3.73 -9.36 13.88
C GLY A 260 3.15 -8.91 15.24
N ARG A 261 4.00 -8.23 16.01
CA ARG A 261 3.65 -7.62 17.30
C ARG A 261 3.09 -6.23 17.09
N ILE A 262 1.79 -6.06 17.24
CA ILE A 262 1.12 -4.76 17.15
C ILE A 262 -0.06 -4.67 18.11
N GLY A 263 -0.22 -3.54 18.79
CA GLY A 263 -1.15 -3.38 19.92
C GLY A 263 -2.64 -3.32 19.56
N TYR A 264 -2.99 -3.34 18.28
CA TYR A 264 -4.36 -3.31 17.77
C TYR A 264 -4.67 -4.46 16.81
N LYS A 265 -3.87 -5.54 16.88
CA LYS A 265 -4.21 -6.82 16.26
C LYS A 265 -5.48 -7.38 16.91
N GLN A 266 -6.40 -7.88 16.10
CA GLN A 266 -7.67 -8.45 16.56
C GLN A 266 -7.75 -9.95 16.27
N TYR A 267 -8.50 -10.65 17.12
CA TYR A 267 -8.87 -12.05 16.93
C TYR A 267 -10.35 -12.14 16.52
N ILE A 268 -10.64 -12.73 15.37
CA ILE A 268 -12.00 -12.96 14.86
C ILE A 268 -12.16 -14.45 14.56
N PRO A 269 -12.83 -15.22 15.44
CA PRO A 269 -12.94 -16.68 15.30
C PRO A 269 -13.58 -17.15 13.99
N SER A 270 -14.49 -16.35 13.45
CA SER A 270 -15.28 -16.66 12.25
C SER A 270 -14.54 -16.46 10.93
N LYS A 271 -13.39 -15.77 10.93
CA LYS A 271 -12.59 -15.53 9.71
C LYS A 271 -11.53 -16.62 9.55
N ARG A 272 -11.23 -17.01 8.30
CA ARG A 272 -10.22 -18.03 7.96
C ARG A 272 -8.86 -17.74 8.60
N HIS A 273 -8.38 -16.51 8.42
CA HIS A 273 -7.28 -15.97 9.20
C HIS A 273 -7.86 -15.37 10.47
N ARG A 274 -7.65 -16.02 11.62
CA ARG A 274 -8.28 -15.57 12.87
C ARG A 274 -7.59 -14.37 13.50
N PHE A 275 -6.32 -14.10 13.19
CA PHE A 275 -5.55 -12.98 13.76
C PHE A 275 -5.11 -12.02 12.66
N GLY A 276 -5.36 -10.72 12.85
CA GLY A 276 -4.97 -9.73 11.85
C GLY A 276 -5.28 -8.29 12.23
N ILE A 277 -5.07 -7.40 11.27
CA ILE A 277 -5.49 -6.01 11.35
C ILE A 277 -6.87 -5.92 10.71
N LYS A 278 -7.88 -5.57 11.51
CA LYS A 278 -9.26 -5.39 11.05
C LYS A 278 -9.43 -3.99 10.47
N PHE A 279 -10.10 -3.88 9.33
CA PHE A 279 -10.52 -2.63 8.72
C PHE A 279 -11.97 -2.73 8.27
N PHE A 280 -12.66 -1.61 8.34
CA PHE A 280 -13.99 -1.45 7.76
C PHE A 280 -13.81 -0.81 6.39
N ILE A 281 -14.42 -1.41 5.37
CA ILE A 281 -14.38 -0.90 4.01
C ILE A 281 -15.77 -0.43 3.63
N TYR A 282 -15.81 0.72 2.95
CA TYR A 282 -17.00 1.22 2.30
C TYR A 282 -16.91 0.94 0.81
N VAL A 283 -17.84 0.16 0.28
CA VAL A 283 -17.82 -0.29 -1.12
C VAL A 283 -19.14 0.06 -1.80
N ILE A 284 -19.05 0.51 -3.05
CA ILE A 284 -20.22 0.70 -3.91
C ILE A 284 -20.62 -0.65 -4.49
N VAL A 285 -21.89 -1.01 -4.32
CA VAL A 285 -22.45 -2.22 -4.90
C VAL A 285 -23.07 -1.85 -6.23
N LYS A 286 -22.47 -2.33 -7.32
CA LYS A 286 -23.13 -2.31 -8.61
C LYS A 286 -24.08 -3.52 -8.66
N LEU A 287 -25.37 -3.25 -8.54
CA LEU A 287 -26.37 -4.26 -8.87
C LEU A 287 -26.46 -4.27 -10.39
N ASP A 288 -25.84 -5.24 -11.06
CA ASP A 288 -26.15 -5.53 -12.45
C ASP A 288 -27.56 -6.12 -12.50
N ILE A 289 -28.54 -5.23 -12.63
CA ILE A 289 -29.93 -5.62 -12.90
C ILE A 289 -29.96 -5.94 -14.40
N HIS A 290 -29.89 -7.23 -14.71
CA HIS A 290 -30.15 -7.77 -16.05
C HIS A 290 -31.62 -7.62 -16.45
#